data_AF-A0A6G0RV46-F1
#
_entry.id   AF-A0A6G0RV46-F1
#
_cell.length_a   1.000
_cell.length_b   1.000
_cell.length_c   1.000
_cell.angle_alpha   90.00
_cell.angle_beta   90.00
_cell.angle_gamma   90.00
#
_symmetry.space_group_name_H-M   'P 1'
#
loop_
_entity.id
_entity.type
_entity.pdbx_description
1 polymer ?
#
loop_
_entity_poly.entity_id
_entity_poly.type
_entity_poly.pdbx_seq_one_letter_code
_entity_poly.pdbx_strand_id
1 'polypeptide(L)'
;MAIRSRRKVPSQEVLQEDAVRQLRVDRIRQGQDEEKWIANLKHYLRGQVVDLDREEGRACSNLADDFEMDEQELLYYCPPS
;
A
#
# COMPACT_ATOMS: atom_id res chain seq x y z
N MET A 1 27.68 46.86 -8.09
CA MET A 1 26.43 46.21 -8.54
C MET A 1 26.78 44.80 -8.99
N ALA A 2 26.36 43.76 -8.25
CA ALA A 2 26.65 42.37 -8.61
C ALA A 2 25.43 41.76 -9.31
N ILE A 3 25.59 41.40 -10.58
CA ILE A 3 24.55 40.74 -11.38
C ILE A 3 24.43 39.30 -10.87
N ARG A 4 23.31 38.98 -10.20
CA ARG A 4 23.02 37.60 -9.81
C ARG A 4 22.80 36.77 -11.07
N SER A 5 23.73 35.87 -11.35
CA SER A 5 23.59 34.86 -12.40
C SER A 5 22.31 34.06 -12.15
N ARG A 6 21.35 34.16 -13.08
CA ARG A 6 20.09 33.43 -13.04
C ARG A 6 20.42 31.95 -13.20
N ARG A 7 20.42 31.18 -12.09
CA ARG A 7 20.47 29.71 -12.17
C ARG A 7 19.37 29.27 -13.13
N LYS A 8 19.75 28.63 -14.25
CA LYS A 8 18.81 27.92 -15.11
C LYS A 8 18.18 26.83 -14.25
N VAL A 9 16.89 26.98 -13.93
CA VAL A 9 16.08 25.89 -13.41
C VAL A 9 16.07 24.84 -14.53
N PRO A 10 16.50 23.59 -14.28
CA PRO A 10 16.38 22.53 -15.27
C PRO A 10 14.92 22.47 -15.72
N SER A 11 14.68 22.42 -17.03
CA SER A 11 13.34 22.27 -17.57
C SER A 11 12.71 21.03 -16.94
N GLN A 12 11.71 21.25 -16.08
CA GLN A 12 10.95 20.17 -15.47
C GLN A 12 10.33 19.37 -16.61
N GLU A 13 10.69 18.10 -16.74
CA GLU A 13 10.08 17.21 -17.72
C GLU A 13 8.59 17.16 -17.42
N VAL A 14 7.78 17.76 -18.30
CA VAL A 14 6.33 17.73 -18.18
C VAL A 14 5.91 16.33 -18.57
N LEU A 15 5.53 15.52 -17.57
CA LEU A 15 4.95 14.21 -17.80
C LEU A 15 3.70 14.34 -18.66
N GLN A 16 3.55 13.45 -19.64
CA GLN A 16 2.34 13.39 -20.47
C GLN A 16 1.11 13.18 -19.58
N GLU A 17 0.01 13.88 -19.89
CA GLU A 17 -1.22 13.84 -19.09
C GLU A 17 -1.74 12.41 -18.88
N ASP A 18 -1.72 11.59 -19.93
CA ASP A 18 -2.14 10.19 -19.87
C ASP A 18 -1.28 9.37 -18.92
N ALA A 19 0.03 9.62 -18.88
CA ALA A 19 0.94 8.95 -17.94
C ALA A 19 0.62 9.32 -16.49
N VAL A 20 0.35 10.61 -16.23
CA VAL A 20 -0.05 11.08 -14.89
C VAL A 20 -1.40 10.48 -14.48
N ARG A 21 -2.35 10.38 -15.42
CA ARG A 21 -3.67 9.78 -15.17
C ARG A 21 -3.55 8.31 -14.81
N GLN A 22 -2.75 7.55 -15.56
CA GLN A 22 -2.51 6.13 -15.29
C GLN A 22 -1.87 5.94 -13.91
N LEU A 23 -0.83 6.72 -13.60
CA LEU A 23 -0.17 6.69 -12.28
C LEU A 23 -1.15 6.95 -11.12
N ARG A 24 -2.13 7.84 -11.30
CA ARG A 24 -3.15 8.10 -10.29
C ARG A 24 -4.08 6.90 -10.10
N VAL A 25 -4.52 6.29 -11.21
CA VAL A 25 -5.38 5.10 -11.16
C VAL A 25 -4.65 3.94 -10.47
N ASP A 26 -3.38 3.72 -10.82
CA ASP A 26 -2.59 2.62 -10.25
C ASP A 26 -2.37 2.80 -8.75
N ARG A 27 -2.08 4.03 -8.29
CA ARG A 27 -1.95 4.33 -6.85
C ARG A 27 -3.26 4.13 -6.10
N ILE A 28 -4.39 4.49 -6.69
CA ILE A 28 -5.71 4.28 -6.06
C ILE A 28 -6.00 2.79 -5.95
N ARG A 29 -5.75 2.03 -7.03
CA ARG A 29 -5.91 0.56 -7.02
C ARG A 29 -5.02 -0.07 -5.96
N GLN A 30 -3.74 0.29 -5.93
CA GLN A 30 -2.81 -0.20 -4.92
C GLN A 30 -3.31 0.10 -3.50
N GLY A 31 -3.75 1.34 -3.22
CA GLY A 31 -4.29 1.69 -1.90
C GLY A 31 -5.54 0.88 -1.54
N GLN A 32 -6.45 0.65 -2.49
CA GLN A 32 -7.65 -0.17 -2.27
C GLN A 32 -7.32 -1.64 -2.03
N ASP A 33 -6.37 -2.17 -2.80
CA ASP A 33 -5.88 -3.54 -2.63
C ASP A 33 -5.20 -3.67 -1.25
N GLU A 34 -4.43 -2.66 -0.85
CA GLU A 34 -3.77 -2.56 0.46
C GLU A 34 -4.76 -2.55 1.62
N GLU A 35 -5.76 -1.67 1.57
CA GLU A 35 -6.84 -1.61 2.56
C GLU A 35 -7.60 -2.94 2.65
N LYS A 36 -7.87 -3.58 1.50
CA LYS A 36 -8.59 -4.85 1.44
C LYS A 36 -7.80 -5.98 2.11
N TRP A 37 -6.54 -6.19 1.74
CA TRP A 37 -5.78 -7.30 2.32
C TRP A 37 -5.51 -7.09 3.81
N ILE A 38 -5.32 -5.84 4.26
CA ILE A 38 -5.21 -5.49 5.68
C ILE A 38 -6.49 -5.88 6.43
N ALA A 39 -7.67 -5.47 5.93
CA ALA A 39 -8.94 -5.80 6.56
C ALA A 39 -9.16 -7.32 6.64
N ASN A 40 -8.90 -8.03 5.54
CA ASN A 40 -9.05 -9.47 5.48
C ASN A 40 -8.10 -10.19 6.46
N LEU A 41 -6.83 -9.76 6.54
CA LEU A 41 -5.87 -10.34 7.46
C LEU A 41 -6.27 -10.13 8.92
N LYS A 42 -6.80 -8.95 9.28
CA LYS A 42 -7.36 -8.69 10.62
C LYS A 42 -8.55 -9.61 10.94
N HIS A 43 -9.45 -9.86 9.98
CA HIS A 43 -10.52 -10.83 10.17
C HIS A 43 -9.97 -12.24 10.40
N TYR A 44 -8.99 -12.65 9.59
CA TYR A 44 -8.34 -13.96 9.72
C TYR A 44 -7.69 -14.15 11.09
N LEU A 45 -6.89 -13.19 11.56
CA LEU A 45 -6.19 -13.25 12.85
C LEU A 45 -7.14 -13.22 14.05
N ARG A 46 -8.34 -12.61 13.91
CA ARG A 46 -9.40 -12.68 14.93
C ARG A 46 -10.20 -14.00 14.90
N GLY A 47 -9.89 -14.91 13.98
CA GLY A 47 -10.63 -16.14 13.77
C GLY A 47 -11.98 -15.95 13.06
N GLN A 48 -12.26 -14.77 12.50
CA GLN A 48 -13.48 -14.44 11.76
C GLN A 48 -13.41 -14.92 10.31
N VAL A 49 -12.97 -16.16 10.11
CA VAL A 49 -12.73 -16.73 8.76
C VAL A 49 -14.04 -16.92 7.98
N VAL A 50 -15.18 -16.96 8.66
CA VAL A 50 -16.51 -17.05 8.03
C VAL A 50 -16.87 -15.83 7.17
N ASP A 51 -16.24 -14.69 7.43
CA ASP A 51 -16.45 -13.44 6.68
C ASP A 51 -15.55 -13.35 5.43
N LEU A 52 -14.64 -14.31 5.25
CA LEU A 52 -13.71 -14.37 4.13
C LEU A 52 -14.17 -15.40 3.11
N ASP A 53 -13.98 -15.10 1.83
CA ASP A 53 -14.08 -16.14 0.81
C ASP A 53 -12.89 -17.12 0.88
N ARG A 54 -12.97 -18.20 0.10
CA ARG A 54 -11.95 -19.26 0.11
C ARG A 54 -10.57 -18.79 -0.36
N GLU A 55 -10.52 -17.86 -1.30
CA GLU A 55 -9.28 -17.33 -1.85
C GLU A 55 -8.67 -16.30 -0.90
N GLU A 56 -9.50 -15.45 -0.31
CA GLU A 56 -9.12 -14.49 0.73
C GLU A 56 -8.56 -15.19 1.95
N GLY A 57 -9.25 -16.23 2.47
CA GLY A 57 -8.76 -17.01 3.59
C GLY A 57 -7.41 -17.68 3.31
N ARG A 58 -7.20 -18.17 2.08
CA ARG A 58 -5.89 -18.73 1.66
C ARG A 58 -4.81 -17.65 1.57
N ALA A 59 -5.12 -16.49 1.01
CA ALA A 59 -4.18 -15.39 0.92
C ALA A 59 -3.75 -14.93 2.33
N CYS A 60 -4.70 -14.81 3.26
CA CYS A 60 -4.42 -14.50 4.64
C CYS A 60 -3.58 -15.58 5.33
N SER A 61 -3.85 -16.88 5.09
CA SER A 61 -3.06 -17.95 5.70
C SER A 61 -1.59 -17.92 5.29
N ASN A 62 -1.28 -17.42 4.08
CA ASN A 62 0.10 -17.29 3.62
C ASN A 62 0.84 -16.11 4.26
N LEU A 63 0.12 -15.09 4.74
CA LEU A 63 0.67 -13.88 5.33
C LEU A 63 0.63 -13.90 6.86
N ALA A 64 -0.22 -14.73 7.47
CA ALA A 64 -0.49 -14.69 8.90
C ALA A 64 0.76 -14.89 9.77
N ASP A 65 1.74 -15.66 9.31
CA ASP A 65 2.98 -15.90 10.05
C ASP A 65 3.94 -14.69 10.00
N ASP A 66 3.78 -13.80 9.02
CA ASP A 66 4.64 -12.62 8.82
C ASP A 66 4.13 -11.38 9.57
N PHE A 67 2.95 -11.44 10.21
CA PHE A 67 2.32 -10.30 10.85
C PHE A 67 1.76 -10.63 12.23
N GLU A 68 1.94 -9.69 13.16
CA GLU A 68 1.26 -9.70 14.46
C GLU A 68 0.26 -8.55 14.55
N MET A 69 -0.85 -8.77 15.26
CA MET A 69 -1.87 -7.76 15.51
C MET A 69 -1.94 -7.44 17.01
N ASP A 70 -1.91 -6.16 17.36
CA ASP A 70 -2.02 -5.72 18.76
C ASP A 70 -3.49 -5.60 19.24
N GLU A 71 -3.66 -5.15 20.49
CA GLU A 71 -4.97 -4.92 21.10
C GLU A 71 -5.75 -3.76 20.47
N GLN A 72 -5.09 -2.87 19.72
CA GLN A 72 -5.70 -1.76 18.98
C GLN A 72 -6.00 -2.14 17.51
N GLU A 73 -5.90 -3.42 17.18
CA GLU A 73 -6.04 -3.96 15.83
C GLU A 73 -5.02 -3.39 14.83
N LEU A 74 -3.85 -2.92 15.27
CA LEU A 74 -2.79 -2.49 14.35
C LEU A 74 -1.92 -3.71 13.96
N LEU A 75 -1.64 -3.83 12.65
CA LEU A 75 -0.78 -4.88 12.12
C LEU A 75 0.67 -4.43 12.08
N TYR A 76 1.57 -5.28 12.57
CA TYR A 76 3.01 -5.10 12.54
C TYR A 76 3.65 -6.22 11.72
N TYR A 77 4.54 -5.85 10.81
CA TYR A 77 5.34 -6.82 10.07
C TYR A 77 6.45 -7.38 10.96
N CYS A 78 6.52 -8.70 11.08
CA CYS A 78 7.49 -9.43 11.85
C CYS A 78 8.48 -10.10 10.90
N PRO A 79 9.70 -9.55 10.73
CA PRO A 79 10.68 -10.16 9.84
C PRO A 79 11.09 -11.56 10.34
N PRO A 80 11.32 -12.51 9.42
CA PRO A 80 11.81 -13.84 9.79
C PRO A 80 13.16 -13.74 10.53
N SER A 81 13.33 -14.56 11.56
CA SER A 81 14.55 -14.64 12.39
C SER A 81 15.74 -15.25 11.68
#